data_AF-A0A836GD81-F1
#
_entry.id   AF-A0A836GD81-F1
#
_cell.length_a   1.000
_cell.length_b   1.000
_cell.length_c   1.000
_cell.angle_alpha   90.00
_cell.angle_beta   90.00
_cell.angle_gamma   90.00
#
_symmetry.space_group_name_H-M   'P 1'
#
loop_
_entity.id
_entity.type
_entity.pdbx_description
1 polymer ?
#
loop_
_entity_poly.entity_id
_entity_poly.type
_entity_poly.pdbx_seq_one_letter_code
_entity_poly.pdbx_strand_id
1 'polypeptide(L)'
;MMTQETTIECDVNIYFVVPSHLESEDDCSENMWQTFNKCNELSLRPDWVSEQFCYNMKPQKNDVFVIEEFKGEVFEKLKNFKCSRIVSPKCLLICFLNGEPIPEGRSPIYTTSMRKMCICASGFDAEIKVQLSW
;
A
#
# COMPACT_ATOMS: atom_id res chain seq x y z
N MET A 1 -0.53 -13.70 33.72
CA MET A 1 -1.28 -13.22 32.54
C MET A 1 -0.32 -13.30 31.37
N MET A 2 -0.53 -14.23 30.44
CA MET A 2 0.35 -14.39 29.27
C MET A 2 0.08 -13.24 28.31
N THR A 3 1.11 -12.45 28.03
CA THR A 3 1.18 -11.59 26.86
C THR A 3 1.15 -12.50 25.64
N GLN A 4 0.02 -12.52 24.93
CA GLN A 4 -0.03 -13.05 23.57
C GLN A 4 0.76 -12.08 22.70
N GLU A 5 2.03 -12.41 22.46
CA GLU A 5 2.72 -11.97 21.25
C GLU A 5 1.95 -12.59 20.08
N THR A 6 1.04 -11.81 19.48
CA THR A 6 0.48 -12.16 18.18
C THR A 6 1.60 -12.02 17.17
N THR A 7 2.33 -13.11 16.95
CA THR A 7 3.13 -13.33 15.75
C THR A 7 2.18 -13.19 14.56
N ILE A 8 2.29 -12.06 13.87
CA ILE A 8 1.61 -11.83 12.59
C ILE A 8 2.29 -12.76 11.58
N GLU A 9 1.79 -13.99 11.43
CA GLU A 9 2.06 -14.81 10.25
C GLU A 9 1.26 -14.24 9.08
N CYS A 10 1.70 -13.09 8.57
CA CYS A 10 1.33 -12.64 7.25
C CYS A 10 2.51 -12.96 6.34
N ASP A 11 2.45 -14.09 5.65
CA ASP A 11 3.37 -14.40 4.55
C ASP A 11 3.03 -13.50 3.36
N VAL A 12 3.39 -12.21 3.48
CA VAL A 12 3.17 -11.17 2.48
C VAL A 12 4.50 -10.72 1.91
N ASN A 13 4.54 -10.53 0.59
CA ASN A 13 5.70 -9.95 -0.08
C ASN A 13 5.48 -8.44 -0.19
N ILE A 14 6.33 -7.64 0.45
CA ILE A 14 6.17 -6.18 0.47
C ILE A 14 7.21 -5.56 -0.47
N TYR A 15 6.74 -4.91 -1.51
CA TYR A 15 7.58 -4.27 -2.52
C TYR A 15 7.44 -2.76 -2.45
N PHE A 16 8.53 -2.07 -2.12
CA PHE A 16 8.61 -0.62 -2.20
C PHE A 16 9.03 -0.22 -3.61
N VAL A 17 8.13 0.44 -4.33
CA VAL A 17 8.34 0.78 -5.74
C VAL A 17 9.10 2.10 -5.83
N VAL A 18 10.31 2.06 -6.38
CA VAL A 18 11.11 3.24 -6.72
C VAL A 18 10.55 3.85 -8.00
N PRO A 19 10.04 5.10 -7.96
CA PRO A 19 9.53 5.79 -9.15
C PRO A 19 10.59 5.92 -10.24
N SER A 20 10.18 5.83 -11.50
CA SER A 20 11.11 5.89 -12.66
C SER A 20 11.86 7.21 -12.83
N HIS A 21 11.44 8.27 -12.17
CA HIS A 21 12.12 9.57 -12.19
C HIS A 21 13.23 9.70 -11.14
N LEU A 22 13.41 8.70 -10.28
CA LEU A 22 14.48 8.62 -9.28
C LEU A 22 15.56 7.63 -9.73
N GLU A 23 16.79 7.82 -9.29
CA GLU A 23 17.90 6.94 -9.68
C GLU A 23 17.95 5.68 -8.80
N SER A 24 17.71 5.83 -7.50
CA SER A 24 17.67 4.72 -6.55
C SER A 24 16.68 4.94 -5.39
N GLU A 25 16.58 3.94 -4.52
CA GLU A 25 15.85 4.04 -3.26
C GLU A 25 16.38 5.16 -2.34
N ASP A 26 17.64 5.58 -2.47
CA ASP A 26 18.23 6.64 -1.66
C ASP A 26 17.59 8.00 -1.94
N ASP A 27 17.04 8.20 -3.14
CA ASP A 27 16.34 9.42 -3.53
C ASP A 27 14.86 9.43 -3.09
N CYS A 28 14.37 8.31 -2.54
CA CYS A 28 12.98 8.20 -2.10
C CYS A 28 12.71 9.05 -0.85
N SER A 29 11.44 9.41 -0.66
CA SER A 29 11.04 10.30 0.42
C SER A 29 11.33 9.71 1.81
N GLU A 30 11.40 10.60 2.80
CA GLU A 30 11.52 10.19 4.20
C GLU A 30 10.39 9.25 4.64
N ASN A 31 9.16 9.46 4.14
CA ASN A 31 8.03 8.59 4.48
C ASN A 31 8.24 7.16 3.97
N MET A 32 8.80 7.00 2.77
CA MET A 32 9.12 5.69 2.21
C MET A 32 10.14 4.98 3.09
N TRP A 33 11.25 5.65 3.43
CA TRP A 33 12.29 5.09 4.28
C TRP A 33 11.82 4.77 5.71
N GLN A 34 11.07 5.68 6.34
CA GLN A 34 10.48 5.43 7.67
C GLN A 34 9.59 4.18 7.66
N THR A 35 8.75 4.04 6.64
CA THR A 35 7.86 2.88 6.51
C THR A 35 8.65 1.60 6.22
N PHE A 36 9.65 1.65 5.35
CA PHE A 36 10.53 0.53 5.03
C PHE A 36 11.28 0.03 6.27
N ASN A 37 11.89 0.94 7.02
CA ASN A 37 12.58 0.64 8.27
C ASN A 37 11.61 0.03 9.29
N LYS A 38 10.38 0.55 9.37
CA LYS A 38 9.35 -0.01 10.26
C LYS A 38 8.97 -1.44 9.87
N CYS A 39 8.86 -1.75 8.58
CA CYS A 39 8.64 -3.11 8.12
C CYS A 39 9.79 -4.06 8.53
N ASN A 40 11.05 -3.59 8.45
CA ASN A 40 12.22 -4.36 8.90
C ASN A 40 12.22 -4.62 10.41
N GLU A 41 11.88 -3.61 11.23
CA GLU A 41 11.72 -3.76 12.69
C GLU A 41 10.67 -4.84 13.04
N LEU A 42 9.61 -4.92 12.23
CA LEU A 42 8.54 -5.91 12.35
C LEU A 42 8.86 -7.26 11.67
N SER A 43 10.08 -7.45 11.18
CA SER A 43 10.54 -8.67 10.49
C SER A 43 9.73 -9.03 9.23
N LEU A 44 9.12 -8.04 8.57
CA LEU A 44 8.31 -8.23 7.35
C LEU A 44 9.14 -8.32 6.06
N ARG A 45 10.46 -8.10 6.13
CA ARG A 45 11.44 -8.24 5.03
C ARG A 45 10.97 -7.58 3.71
N PRO A 46 10.74 -6.26 3.70
CA PRO A 46 10.40 -5.54 2.48
C PRO A 46 11.58 -5.50 1.49
N ASP A 47 11.26 -5.44 0.21
CA ASP A 47 12.23 -5.30 -0.89
C ASP A 47 11.97 -4.00 -1.67
N TRP A 48 13.05 -3.32 -2.06
CA TRP A 48 12.98 -2.24 -3.04
C TRP A 48 12.96 -2.80 -4.46
N VAL A 49 12.06 -2.30 -5.30
CA VAL A 49 11.93 -2.72 -6.69
C VAL A 49 11.74 -1.50 -7.59
N SER A 50 12.23 -1.59 -8.83
CA SER A 50 11.98 -0.55 -9.81
C SER A 50 10.59 -0.68 -10.43
N GLU A 51 10.06 0.42 -10.96
CA GLU A 51 8.85 0.41 -11.79
C GLU A 51 8.94 -0.60 -12.95
N GLN A 52 10.11 -0.74 -13.57
CA GLN A 52 10.30 -1.69 -14.67
C GLN A 52 10.24 -3.17 -14.22
N PHE A 53 10.70 -3.47 -13.00
CA PHE A 53 10.50 -4.78 -12.41
C PHE A 53 9.00 -5.07 -12.21
N CYS A 54 8.27 -4.14 -11.57
CA CYS A 54 6.83 -4.26 -11.37
C CYS A 54 6.06 -4.39 -12.69
N TYR A 55 6.52 -3.70 -13.73
CA TYR A 55 5.91 -3.79 -15.05
C TYR A 55 6.03 -5.20 -15.64
N ASN A 56 7.13 -5.91 -15.42
CA ASN A 56 7.30 -7.26 -15.97
C ASN A 56 6.75 -8.37 -15.05
N MET A 57 6.45 -8.03 -13.81
CA MET A 57 5.93 -8.96 -12.81
C MET A 57 4.43 -9.23 -13.02
N LYS A 58 4.00 -10.45 -12.65
CA LYS A 58 2.58 -10.80 -12.49
C LYS A 58 2.23 -10.90 -11.00
N PRO A 59 1.49 -9.91 -10.44
CA PRO A 59 1.18 -9.90 -9.03
C PRO A 59 0.40 -11.12 -8.52
N GLN A 60 0.74 -11.57 -7.33
CA GLN A 60 0.08 -12.62 -6.56
C GLN A 60 -0.79 -12.04 -5.44
N LYS A 61 -1.60 -12.90 -4.81
CA LYS A 61 -2.54 -12.51 -3.74
C LYS A 61 -1.85 -11.91 -2.51
N ASN A 62 -0.64 -12.39 -2.22
CA ASN A 62 0.11 -12.00 -1.03
C ASN A 62 1.04 -10.80 -1.29
N ASP A 63 1.08 -10.29 -2.53
CA ASP A 63 1.94 -9.16 -2.87
C ASP A 63 1.28 -7.84 -2.44
N VAL A 64 2.09 -6.99 -1.81
CA VAL A 64 1.74 -5.65 -1.36
C VAL A 64 2.72 -4.68 -2.02
N PHE A 65 2.21 -3.82 -2.89
CA PHE A 65 3.00 -2.74 -3.50
C PHE A 65 2.83 -1.46 -2.71
N VAL A 66 3.95 -0.92 -2.23
CA VAL A 66 4.03 0.37 -1.57
C VAL A 66 4.41 1.40 -2.62
N ILE A 67 3.46 2.26 -2.97
CA ILE A 67 3.60 3.29 -4.01
C ILE A 67 3.27 4.64 -3.39
N GLU A 68 4.19 5.60 -3.47
CA GLU A 68 3.96 6.93 -2.89
C GLU A 68 2.95 7.77 -3.68
N GLU A 69 3.04 7.73 -5.01
CA GLU A 69 2.18 8.50 -5.89
C GLU A 69 1.22 7.56 -6.64
N PHE A 70 -0.09 7.67 -6.38
CA PHE A 70 -1.12 6.85 -7.05
C PHE A 70 -1.42 7.36 -8.46
N LYS A 71 -0.39 7.40 -9.30
CA LYS A 71 -0.43 7.83 -10.70
C LYS A 71 0.67 7.12 -11.48
N GLY A 72 0.61 7.21 -12.81
CA GLY A 72 1.61 6.61 -13.69
C GLY A 72 1.24 5.22 -14.18
N GLU A 73 1.99 4.74 -15.18
CA GLU A 73 1.67 3.53 -15.93
C GLU A 73 1.70 2.27 -15.06
N VAL A 74 2.71 2.15 -14.19
CA VAL A 74 2.85 0.99 -13.29
C VAL A 74 1.70 0.93 -12.30
N PHE A 75 1.31 2.06 -11.71
CA PHE A 75 0.16 2.12 -10.81
C PHE A 75 -1.13 1.66 -11.50
N GLU A 76 -1.44 2.21 -12.68
CA GLU A 76 -2.66 1.84 -13.42
C GLU A 76 -2.63 0.37 -13.85
N LYS A 77 -1.47 -0.16 -14.24
CA LYS A 77 -1.30 -1.58 -14.54
C LYS A 77 -1.55 -2.44 -13.31
N LEU A 78 -0.89 -2.17 -12.19
CA LEU A 78 -1.03 -2.94 -10.95
C LEU A 78 -2.47 -2.89 -10.42
N LYS A 79 -3.14 -1.74 -10.54
CA LYS A 79 -4.55 -1.57 -10.14
C LYS A 79 -5.51 -2.48 -10.92
N ASN A 80 -5.18 -2.84 -12.16
CA ASN A 80 -5.96 -3.81 -12.94
C ASN A 80 -5.81 -5.25 -12.40
N PHE A 81 -4.72 -5.55 -11.68
CA PHE A 81 -4.54 -6.82 -10.99
C PHE A 81 -5.29 -6.80 -9.65
N LYS A 82 -6.54 -7.27 -9.66
CA LYS A 82 -7.41 -7.38 -8.47
C LYS A 82 -6.92 -8.38 -7.40
N CYS A 83 -5.76 -9.00 -7.58
CA CYS A 83 -5.18 -9.97 -6.65
C CYS A 83 -4.21 -9.32 -5.67
N SER A 84 -3.46 -8.28 -6.06
CA SER A 84 -2.49 -7.61 -5.22
C SER A 84 -3.06 -6.42 -4.47
N ARG A 85 -2.41 -6.05 -3.38
CA ARG A 85 -2.74 -4.85 -2.60
C ARG A 85 -1.82 -3.71 -3.00
N ILE A 86 -2.38 -2.51 -3.17
CA ILE A 86 -1.61 -1.29 -3.41
C ILE A 86 -1.88 -0.34 -2.25
N VAL A 87 -0.83 0.10 -1.58
CA VAL A 87 -0.91 0.98 -0.41
C VAL A 87 0.10 2.10 -0.53
N SER A 88 -0.16 3.23 0.11
CA SER A 88 0.86 4.26 0.28
C SER A 88 1.78 3.93 1.48
N PRO A 89 3.00 4.49 1.53
CA PRO A 89 3.86 4.39 2.71
C PRO A 89 3.15 4.94 3.96
N LYS A 90 2.46 6.07 3.85
CA LYS A 90 1.68 6.68 4.95
C LYS A 90 0.62 5.73 5.50
N CYS A 91 -0.07 5.01 4.61
CA CYS A 91 -1.08 4.03 5.00
C CYS A 91 -0.50 2.94 5.90
N LEU A 92 0.61 2.32 5.46
CA LEU A 92 1.29 1.29 6.24
C LEU A 92 1.84 1.81 7.55
N LEU A 93 2.50 2.97 7.53
CA LEU A 93 3.06 3.57 8.74
C LEU A 93 1.99 3.81 9.80
N ILE A 94 0.82 4.37 9.42
CA ILE A 94 -0.30 4.56 10.35
C ILE A 94 -0.81 3.22 10.88
N CYS A 95 -0.91 2.19 10.02
CA CYS A 95 -1.32 0.85 10.48
C CYS A 95 -0.35 0.31 11.53
N PHE A 96 0.96 0.37 11.27
CA PHE A 96 1.97 -0.13 12.20
C PHE A 96 2.01 0.65 13.52
N LEU A 97 1.89 1.99 13.45
CA LEU A 97 1.84 2.83 14.66
C LEU A 97 0.62 2.54 15.53
N ASN A 98 -0.50 2.17 14.91
CA ASN A 98 -1.74 1.84 15.61
C ASN A 98 -1.86 0.35 15.99
N GLY A 99 -0.86 -0.48 15.67
CA GLY A 99 -0.94 -1.94 15.84
C GLY A 99 -2.04 -2.61 15.00
N GLU A 100 -2.42 -1.98 13.89
CA GLU A 100 -3.41 -2.50 12.95
C GLU A 100 -2.76 -3.33 11.85
N PRO A 101 -3.46 -4.36 11.33
CA PRO A 101 -2.97 -5.12 10.19
C PRO A 101 -2.95 -4.26 8.92
N ILE A 102 -2.12 -4.69 7.96
CA ILE A 102 -2.12 -4.15 6.60
C ILE A 102 -3.56 -4.23 6.04
N PRO A 103 -4.12 -3.13 5.50
CA PRO A 103 -5.49 -3.14 5.02
C PRO A 103 -5.74 -4.24 3.99
N GLU A 104 -6.83 -4.97 4.19
CA GLU A 104 -7.32 -5.93 3.21
C GLU A 104 -8.23 -5.25 2.19
N GLY A 105 -8.24 -5.77 0.96
CA GLY A 105 -9.06 -5.24 -0.11
C GLY A 105 -8.41 -5.40 -1.48
N ARG A 106 -9.11 -4.92 -2.51
CA ARG A 106 -8.65 -4.92 -3.91
C ARG A 106 -8.47 -3.50 -4.47
N SER A 107 -8.99 -2.50 -3.78
CA SER A 107 -8.80 -1.10 -4.15
C SER A 107 -7.48 -0.57 -3.57
N PRO A 108 -6.77 0.32 -4.28
CA PRO A 108 -5.62 1.02 -3.73
C PRO A 108 -6.00 1.87 -2.49
N ILE A 109 -5.17 1.87 -1.45
CA ILE A 109 -5.46 2.61 -0.20
C ILE A 109 -4.35 3.62 0.09
N TYR A 110 -4.69 4.90 -0.06
CA TYR A 110 -3.75 5.99 0.16
C TYR A 110 -3.60 6.37 1.64
N THR A 111 -4.64 6.23 2.45
CA THR A 111 -4.64 6.52 3.89
C THR A 111 -5.73 5.72 4.58
N THR A 112 -5.64 5.59 5.90
CA THR A 112 -6.65 4.95 6.75
C THR A 112 -7.54 5.96 7.48
N SER A 113 -7.50 7.24 7.09
CA SER A 113 -8.30 8.31 7.73
C SER A 113 -9.81 8.04 7.75
N MET A 114 -10.31 7.29 6.77
CA MET A 114 -11.73 6.91 6.64
C MET A 114 -12.00 5.46 7.07
N ARG A 115 -11.05 4.81 7.74
CA ARG A 115 -11.20 3.43 8.22
C ARG A 115 -12.42 3.35 9.15
N LYS A 116 -13.26 2.33 8.95
CA LYS A 116 -14.52 2.08 9.68
C LYS A 116 -15.64 3.11 9.43
N MET A 117 -15.48 4.04 8.48
CA MET A 117 -16.59 4.89 8.05
C MET A 117 -17.43 4.20 6.96
N CYS A 118 -18.76 4.33 7.07
CA CYS A 118 -19.69 3.95 6.02
C CYS A 118 -20.34 5.22 5.48
N ILE A 119 -20.17 5.51 4.20
CA ILE A 119 -20.60 6.76 3.57
C ILE A 119 -21.67 6.47 2.52
N CYS A 120 -22.77 7.20 2.58
CA CYS A 120 -23.85 7.17 1.60
C CYS A 120 -23.99 8.55 0.96
N ALA A 121 -23.95 8.63 -0.37
CA ALA A 121 -24.10 9.87 -1.10
C ALA A 121 -25.46 9.91 -1.84
N SER A 122 -26.29 10.91 -1.55
CA SER A 122 -27.58 11.17 -2.20
C SER A 122 -27.67 12.61 -2.68
N GLY A 123 -28.46 12.88 -3.73
CA GLY A 123 -28.67 14.25 -4.23
C GLY A 123 -27.56 14.82 -5.12
N PHE A 124 -26.48 14.08 -5.34
CA PHE A 124 -25.42 14.44 -6.29
C PHE A 124 -25.65 13.83 -7.68
N ASP A 125 -25.14 14.51 -8.70
CA ASP A 125 -25.05 13.98 -10.07
C ASP A 125 -24.13 12.76 -10.15
N ALA A 126 -24.29 11.97 -11.21
CA ALA A 126 -23.57 10.70 -11.38
C ALA A 126 -22.05 10.88 -11.39
N GLU A 127 -21.55 11.95 -12.00
CA GLU A 127 -20.11 12.25 -12.07
C GLU A 127 -19.50 12.48 -10.68
N ILE A 128 -20.17 13.29 -9.84
CA ILE A 128 -19.74 13.54 -8.47
C ILE A 128 -19.79 12.25 -7.64
N LYS A 129 -20.82 11.41 -7.85
CA LYS A 129 -20.90 10.11 -7.16
C LYS A 129 -19.76 9.17 -7.54
N VAL A 130 -19.31 9.18 -8.79
CA VAL A 130 -18.13 8.41 -9.23
C VAL A 130 -16.86 8.91 -8.55
N GLN A 131 -16.70 10.24 -8.39
CA GLN A 131 -15.56 10.81 -7.66
C GLN A 131 -15.58 10.48 -6.16
N LEU A 132 -16.76 10.26 -5.57
CA LEU A 132 -16.93 9.87 -4.18
C LEU A 132 -16.88 8.34 -3.97
N SER A 133 -16.98 7.55 -5.04
CA SER A 133 -16.89 6.09 -4.98
C SER A 133 -15.43 5.65 -5.12
N TRP A 134 -14.92 4.94 -4.12
CA TRP A 134 -13.54 4.45 -4.01
C TRP A 134 -13.46 2.94 -4.25
#